data_AF-A0A966UP55-F1
#
_entry.id   AF-A0A966UP55-F1
#
_cell.length_a   1.000
_cell.length_b   1.000
_cell.length_c   1.000
_cell.angle_alpha   90.00
_cell.angle_beta   90.00
_cell.angle_gamma   90.00
#
_symmetry.space_group_name_H-M   'P 1'
#
loop_
_entity.id
_entity.type
_entity.pdbx_description
1 polymer ?
#
loop_
_entity_poly.entity_id
_entity_poly.type
_entity_poly.pdbx_seq_one_letter_code
_entity_poly.pdbx_strand_id
1 'polypeptide(L)'
;MGQLVFAPISIGDLWDKITILNIKLEEYGKVDNETNRIKIEYVTKELAELMKIIDGLEAPSAPIDDIVKNLKAVNHMIWRHEDVVRTYGSDLKPYDSEFIKLVTDVHQGNKDRCQYKLDINKLYNSDIVETKSYINEGLK
;
A
#
# COMPACT_ATOMS: atom_id res chain seq x y z
N MET A 1 3.65 -25.12 -12.29
CA MET A 1 3.65 -24.23 -11.10
C MET A 1 4.54 -23.04 -11.41
N GLY A 2 4.09 -21.82 -11.13
CA GLY A 2 4.93 -20.63 -11.24
C GLY A 2 6.01 -20.63 -10.16
N GLN A 3 7.13 -19.94 -10.40
CA GLN A 3 8.20 -19.79 -9.41
C GLN A 3 7.88 -18.64 -8.45
N LEU A 4 8.20 -18.82 -7.17
CA LEU A 4 8.20 -17.76 -6.17
C LEU A 4 9.65 -17.36 -5.87
N VAL A 5 9.87 -16.09 -5.57
CA VAL A 5 11.18 -15.55 -5.19
C VAL A 5 11.12 -15.12 -3.72
N PHE A 6 12.17 -15.43 -2.99
CA PHE A 6 12.37 -14.89 -1.65
C PHE A 6 13.07 -13.53 -1.75
N ALA A 7 12.42 -12.49 -1.25
CA ALA A 7 12.94 -11.13 -1.20
C ALA A 7 12.69 -10.54 0.19
N PRO A 8 13.73 -10.39 1.03
CA PRO A 8 13.59 -9.74 2.34
C PRO A 8 13.09 -8.30 2.18
N ILE A 9 12.07 -7.94 2.94
CA ILE A 9 11.48 -6.60 2.99
C ILE A 9 11.17 -6.22 4.44
N SER A 10 10.95 -4.94 4.70
CA SER A 10 10.49 -4.51 6.03
C SER A 10 9.09 -5.01 6.34
N ILE A 11 8.74 -5.18 7.62
CA ILE A 11 7.39 -5.60 8.01
C ILE A 11 6.35 -4.54 7.62
N GLY A 12 6.73 -3.26 7.64
CA GLY A 12 5.95 -2.15 7.12
C GLY A 12 5.66 -2.26 5.62
N ASP A 13 6.65 -2.65 4.79
CA ASP A 13 6.45 -2.92 3.36
C ASP A 13 5.51 -4.09 3.11
N LEU A 14 5.61 -5.14 3.93
CA LEU A 14 4.71 -6.30 3.85
C LEU A 14 3.26 -5.88 4.11
N TRP A 15 3.00 -5.15 5.20
CA TRP A 15 1.67 -4.63 5.51
C TRP A 15 1.16 -3.65 4.46
N ASP A 16 2.03 -2.78 3.95
CA ASP A 16 1.70 -1.85 2.87
C ASP A 16 1.23 -2.60 1.61
N LYS A 17 1.98 -3.63 1.18
CA LYS A 17 1.59 -4.49 0.07
C LYS A 17 0.24 -5.18 0.32
N ILE A 18 0.02 -5.71 1.52
CA ILE A 18 -1.24 -6.36 1.92
C ILE A 18 -2.41 -5.37 1.84
N THR A 19 -2.27 -4.14 2.36
CA THR A 19 -3.35 -3.14 2.29
C THR A 19 -3.71 -2.76 0.86
N ILE A 20 -2.72 -2.64 -0.03
CA ILE A 20 -2.94 -2.38 -1.47
C ILE A 20 -3.66 -3.55 -2.14
N LEU A 21 -3.30 -4.80 -1.83
CA LEU A 21 -4.00 -5.97 -2.36
C LEU A 21 -5.46 -6.05 -1.87
N ASN A 22 -5.72 -5.71 -0.61
CA ASN A 22 -7.07 -5.61 -0.08
C ASN A 22 -7.90 -4.54 -0.82
N ILE A 23 -7.33 -3.37 -1.08
CA ILE A 23 -7.98 -2.32 -1.89
C ILE A 23 -8.28 -2.85 -3.29
N LYS A 24 -7.33 -3.56 -3.93
CA LYS A 24 -7.55 -4.16 -5.25
C LYS A 24 -8.73 -5.13 -5.25
N LEU A 25 -8.85 -6.00 -4.25
CA LEU A 25 -10.00 -6.91 -4.13
C LEU A 25 -11.32 -6.14 -4.02
N GLU A 26 -11.34 -5.09 -3.19
CA GLU A 26 -12.52 -4.24 -3.02
C GLU A 26 -12.90 -3.52 -4.31
N GLU A 27 -11.93 -2.92 -5.02
CA GLU A 27 -12.18 -2.17 -6.26
C GLU A 27 -12.57 -3.09 -7.43
N TYR A 28 -11.87 -4.21 -7.62
CA TYR A 28 -12.21 -5.16 -8.69
C TYR A 28 -13.54 -5.86 -8.44
N GLY A 29 -13.89 -6.11 -7.17
CA GLY A 29 -15.16 -6.71 -6.78
C GLY A 29 -16.39 -5.85 -7.06
N LYS A 30 -16.22 -4.54 -7.33
CA LYS A 30 -17.34 -3.63 -7.65
C LYS A 30 -17.98 -3.89 -9.01
N VAL A 31 -17.24 -4.50 -9.95
CA VAL A 31 -17.72 -4.75 -11.30
C VAL A 31 -17.48 -6.21 -11.64
N ASP A 32 -18.57 -6.96 -11.80
CA ASP A 32 -18.51 -8.35 -12.21
C ASP A 32 -18.31 -8.45 -13.73
N ASN A 33 -17.08 -8.74 -14.14
CA ASN A 33 -16.71 -9.07 -15.50
C ASN A 33 -15.52 -10.03 -15.52
N GLU A 34 -15.30 -10.69 -16.66
CA GLU A 34 -14.26 -11.71 -16.81
C GLU A 34 -12.87 -11.20 -16.43
N THR A 35 -12.52 -9.98 -16.86
CA THR A 35 -11.22 -9.38 -16.54
C THR A 35 -11.03 -9.17 -15.04
N ASN A 36 -12.04 -8.72 -14.33
CA ASN A 36 -11.97 -8.50 -12.88
C ASN A 36 -11.96 -9.82 -12.10
N ARG A 37 -12.67 -10.85 -12.56
CA ARG A 37 -12.59 -12.20 -11.96
C ARG A 37 -11.17 -12.75 -12.01
N ILE A 38 -10.51 -12.64 -13.15
CA ILE A 38 -9.10 -13.04 -13.32
C ILE A 38 -8.19 -12.22 -12.39
N LYS A 39 -8.35 -10.89 -12.34
CA LYS A 39 -7.57 -10.04 -11.42
C LYS A 39 -7.76 -10.43 -9.95
N ILE A 40 -8.99 -10.70 -9.53
CA ILE A 40 -9.32 -11.13 -8.17
C ILE A 40 -8.61 -12.45 -7.84
N GLU A 41 -8.58 -13.42 -8.76
CA GLU A 41 -7.87 -14.69 -8.56
C GLU A 41 -6.37 -14.46 -8.29
N TYR A 42 -5.71 -13.66 -9.13
CA TYR A 42 -4.28 -13.35 -8.95
C TYR A 42 -4.00 -12.59 -7.65
N VAL A 43 -4.82 -11.59 -7.31
CA VAL A 43 -4.67 -10.80 -6.09
C VAL A 43 -4.92 -11.65 -4.85
N THR A 44 -5.93 -12.52 -4.88
CA THR A 44 -6.25 -13.44 -3.77
C THR A 44 -5.10 -14.41 -3.53
N LYS A 45 -4.52 -14.96 -4.61
CA LYS A 45 -3.38 -15.85 -4.51
C LYS A 45 -2.15 -15.15 -3.90
N GLU A 46 -1.84 -13.94 -4.35
CA GLU A 46 -0.72 -13.16 -3.79
C GLU A 46 -0.97 -12.82 -2.32
N LEU A 47 -2.18 -12.35 -1.97
CA LEU A 47 -2.56 -12.03 -0.60
C LEU A 47 -2.45 -13.25 0.32
N ALA A 48 -2.89 -14.43 -0.14
CA ALA A 48 -2.78 -15.66 0.64
C ALA A 48 -1.32 -16.03 0.95
N GLU A 49 -0.37 -15.83 0.04
CA GLU A 49 1.05 -16.07 0.32
C GLU A 49 1.62 -15.06 1.32
N LEU A 50 1.24 -13.78 1.23
CA LEU A 50 1.70 -12.76 2.17
C LEU A 50 1.09 -12.92 3.56
N MET A 51 -0.17 -13.33 3.66
CA MET A 51 -0.82 -13.59 4.96
C MET A 51 -0.16 -14.73 5.73
N LYS A 52 0.32 -15.79 5.05
CA LYS A 52 1.11 -16.84 5.71
C LYS A 52 2.38 -16.31 6.39
N ILE A 53 2.99 -15.26 5.81
CA ILE A 53 4.16 -14.62 6.42
C ILE A 53 3.74 -13.87 7.68
N ILE A 54 2.62 -13.13 7.64
CA ILE A 54 2.06 -12.42 8.81
C ILE A 54 1.70 -13.39 9.93
N ASP A 55 1.04 -14.50 9.61
CA ASP A 55 0.62 -15.52 10.59
C ASP A 55 1.82 -16.18 11.29
N GLY A 56 3.00 -16.13 10.67
CA GLY A 56 4.26 -16.63 11.23
C GLY A 56 5.05 -15.59 12.05
N LEU A 57 4.62 -14.33 12.09
CA LEU A 57 5.28 -13.30 12.89
C LEU A 57 4.93 -13.42 14.37
N GLU A 58 5.86 -12.99 15.22
CA GLU A 58 5.56 -12.72 16.62
C GLU A 58 4.53 -11.58 16.74
N ALA A 59 3.72 -11.61 17.79
CA ALA A 59 2.73 -10.57 18.02
C ALA A 59 3.42 -9.18 18.17
N PRO A 60 2.82 -8.11 17.62
CA PRO A 60 3.37 -6.77 17.79
C PRO A 60 3.32 -6.35 19.26
N SER A 61 4.21 -5.43 19.63
CA SER A 61 4.30 -4.89 21.00
C SER A 61 3.07 -4.07 21.44
N ALA A 62 2.21 -3.67 20.50
CA ALA A 62 0.93 -2.99 20.76
C ALA A 62 -0.09 -3.31 19.64
N PRO A 63 -1.40 -3.03 19.84
CA PRO A 63 -2.41 -3.21 18.80
C PRO A 63 -2.06 -2.44 17.51
N ILE A 64 -2.22 -3.11 16.38
CA ILE A 64 -1.84 -2.57 15.06
C ILE A 64 -3.03 -2.12 14.20
N ASP A 65 -4.25 -2.52 14.57
CA ASP A 65 -5.45 -2.39 13.73
C ASP A 65 -5.69 -0.96 13.22
N ASP A 66 -5.54 0.04 14.08
CA ASP A 66 -5.72 1.45 13.69
C ASP A 66 -4.64 1.91 12.70
N ILE A 67 -3.40 1.47 12.87
CA ILE A 67 -2.30 1.83 11.96
C ILE A 67 -2.54 1.18 10.58
N VAL A 68 -2.92 -0.10 10.53
CA VAL A 68 -3.23 -0.80 9.28
C VAL A 68 -4.46 -0.21 8.61
N LYS A 69 -5.48 0.16 9.37
CA LYS A 69 -6.67 0.85 8.86
C LYS A 69 -6.31 2.20 8.23
N ASN A 70 -5.48 3.00 8.89
CA ASN A 70 -5.06 4.30 8.37
C ASN A 70 -4.12 4.16 7.17
N LEU A 71 -3.21 3.19 7.18
CA LEU A 71 -2.35 2.84 6.05
C LEU A 71 -3.19 2.46 4.82
N LYS A 72 -4.23 1.63 5.01
CA LYS A 72 -5.17 1.29 3.94
C LYS A 72 -5.92 2.53 3.44
N ALA A 73 -6.40 3.38 4.34
CA ALA A 73 -7.14 4.59 3.95
C ALA A 73 -6.27 5.54 3.10
N VAL A 74 -5.01 5.78 3.49
CA VAL A 74 -4.11 6.63 2.70
C VAL A 74 -3.72 5.98 1.37
N ASN A 75 -3.46 4.67 1.34
CA ASN A 75 -3.21 3.94 0.09
C ASN A 75 -4.41 4.03 -0.87
N HIS A 76 -5.64 4.00 -0.34
CA HIS A 76 -6.84 4.12 -1.15
C HIS A 76 -7.04 5.53 -1.70
N MET A 77 -6.75 6.55 -0.90
CA MET A 77 -6.75 7.95 -1.36
C MET A 77 -5.74 8.15 -2.49
N ILE A 78 -4.49 7.69 -2.31
CA ILE A 78 -3.44 7.76 -3.33
C ILE A 78 -3.91 7.07 -4.62
N TRP A 79 -4.42 5.83 -4.51
CA TRP A 79 -4.92 5.06 -5.65
C TRP A 79 -5.95 5.86 -6.47
N ARG A 80 -6.97 6.43 -5.79
CA ARG A 80 -8.04 7.18 -6.45
C ARG A 80 -7.51 8.44 -7.14
N HIS A 81 -6.61 9.16 -6.48
CA HIS A 81 -6.02 10.36 -7.07
C HIS A 81 -5.15 10.03 -8.27
N GLU A 82 -4.35 8.95 -8.21
CA GLU A 82 -3.54 8.48 -9.35
C GLU A 82 -4.40 8.02 -10.54
N ASP A 83 -5.55 7.37 -10.28
CA ASP A 83 -6.53 7.03 -11.33
C ASP A 83 -7.01 8.30 -12.04
N VAL A 84 -7.34 9.37 -11.30
CA VAL A 84 -7.76 10.66 -11.89
C VAL A 84 -6.60 11.33 -12.64
N VAL A 85 -5.41 11.40 -12.04
CA VAL A 85 -4.21 11.97 -12.68
C VAL A 85 -3.86 11.27 -13.99
N ARG A 86 -4.08 9.94 -14.10
CA ARG A 86 -3.89 9.20 -15.35
C ARG A 86 -4.83 9.68 -16.48
N THR A 87 -6.04 10.15 -16.16
CA THR A 87 -6.97 10.72 -17.17
C THR A 87 -6.50 12.08 -17.70
N TYR A 88 -5.82 12.88 -16.86
CA TYR A 88 -5.21 14.15 -17.30
C TYR A 88 -4.06 13.95 -18.30
N GLY A 89 -3.38 12.80 -18.30
CA GLY A 89 -2.32 12.49 -19.26
C GLY A 89 -2.84 11.93 -20.60
N SER A 90 -4.05 11.34 -20.61
CA SER A 90 -4.68 10.80 -21.82
C SER A 90 -5.53 11.84 -22.55
N ASP A 91 -6.14 12.74 -21.81
CA ASP A 91 -6.94 13.84 -22.35
C ASP A 91 -6.02 15.05 -22.55
N LEU A 92 -6.17 15.81 -23.64
CA LEU A 92 -5.45 17.08 -23.86
C LEU A 92 -5.92 18.19 -22.89
N LYS A 93 -6.20 17.85 -21.63
CA LYS A 93 -6.63 18.78 -20.59
C LYS A 93 -5.43 19.58 -20.10
N PRO A 94 -5.58 20.91 -19.95
CA PRO A 94 -4.54 21.71 -19.31
C PRO A 94 -4.36 21.28 -17.86
N TYR A 95 -3.11 21.28 -17.39
CA TYR A 95 -2.79 21.12 -15.97
C TYR A 95 -3.29 22.35 -15.21
N ASP A 96 -4.43 22.21 -14.56
CA ASP A 96 -5.09 23.27 -13.81
C ASP A 96 -4.88 23.12 -12.29
N SER A 97 -5.58 23.95 -11.52
CA SER A 97 -5.51 23.91 -10.06
C SER A 97 -5.97 22.58 -9.46
N GLU A 98 -6.89 21.86 -10.13
CA GLU A 98 -7.35 20.55 -9.66
C GLU A 98 -6.23 19.53 -9.84
N PHE A 99 -5.58 19.52 -10.99
CA PHE A 99 -4.41 18.67 -11.21
C PHE A 99 -3.31 18.92 -10.17
N ILE A 100 -2.96 20.19 -9.92
CA ILE A 100 -1.95 20.56 -8.92
C ILE A 100 -2.33 20.04 -7.54
N LYS A 101 -3.62 20.16 -7.16
CA LYS A 101 -4.13 19.66 -5.90
C LYS A 101 -4.00 18.14 -5.80
N LEU A 102 -4.42 17.39 -6.82
CA LEU A 102 -4.34 15.93 -6.83
C LEU A 102 -2.91 15.43 -6.64
N VAL A 103 -1.95 16.00 -7.36
CA VAL A 103 -0.52 15.65 -7.24
C VAL A 103 0.02 16.01 -5.85
N THR A 104 -0.39 17.15 -5.30
CA THR A 104 0.02 17.57 -3.94
C THR A 104 -0.54 16.62 -2.88
N ASP A 105 -1.80 16.20 -3.00
CA ASP A 105 -2.43 15.24 -2.10
C ASP A 105 -1.75 13.87 -2.17
N VAL A 106 -1.39 13.39 -3.37
CA VAL A 106 -0.60 12.16 -3.55
C VAL A 106 0.77 12.28 -2.88
N HIS A 107 1.43 13.43 -3.00
CA HIS A 107 2.73 13.65 -2.35
C HIS A 107 2.60 13.61 -0.81
N GLN A 108 1.58 14.26 -0.25
CA GLN A 108 1.33 14.23 1.19
C GLN A 108 0.95 12.83 1.67
N GLY A 109 0.04 12.15 0.96
CA GLY A 109 -0.34 10.77 1.28
C GLY A 109 0.85 9.81 1.27
N ASN A 110 1.81 9.99 0.36
CA ASN A 110 3.02 9.18 0.36
C ASN A 110 3.92 9.43 1.58
N LYS A 111 3.93 10.64 2.15
CA LYS A 111 4.62 10.90 3.43
C LYS A 111 3.92 10.17 4.57
N ASP A 112 2.61 10.27 4.66
CA ASP A 112 1.82 9.62 5.71
C ASP A 112 1.94 8.08 5.60
N ARG A 113 1.88 7.53 4.38
CA ARG A 113 2.12 6.11 4.09
C ARG A 113 3.50 5.66 4.61
N CYS A 114 4.54 6.45 4.37
CA CYS A 114 5.87 6.16 4.91
C CYS A 114 5.91 6.17 6.43
N GLN A 115 5.21 7.12 7.08
CA GLN A 115 5.13 7.19 8.53
C GLN A 115 4.44 5.94 9.12
N TYR A 116 3.29 5.54 8.57
CA TYR A 116 2.59 4.34 9.04
C TYR A 116 3.44 3.08 8.89
N LYS A 117 4.18 2.93 7.77
CA LYS A 117 5.11 1.82 7.58
C LYS A 117 6.22 1.80 8.64
N LEU A 118 6.75 2.97 8.97
CA LEU A 118 7.76 3.12 10.02
C LEU A 118 7.20 2.76 11.40
N ASP A 119 5.97 3.16 11.70
CA ASP A 119 5.31 2.83 12.97
C ASP A 119 5.07 1.32 13.10
N ILE A 120 4.65 0.65 12.01
CA ILE A 120 4.55 -0.81 11.94
C ILE A 120 5.91 -1.47 12.18
N ASN A 121 6.97 -0.96 11.52
CA ASN A 121 8.32 -1.48 11.72
C ASN A 121 8.76 -1.40 13.18
N LYS A 122 8.44 -0.31 13.88
CA LYS A 122 8.72 -0.15 15.32
C LYS A 122 7.92 -1.13 16.18
N LEU A 123 6.63 -1.34 15.87
CA LEU A 123 5.79 -2.25 16.65
C LEU A 123 6.28 -3.70 16.63
N TYR A 124 6.80 -4.15 15.50
CA TYR A 124 7.34 -5.50 15.30
C TYR A 124 8.86 -5.60 15.49
N ASN A 125 9.55 -4.50 15.81
CA ASN A 125 11.01 -4.46 15.85
C ASN A 125 11.65 -5.01 14.56
N SER A 126 11.18 -4.53 13.39
CA SER A 126 11.62 -4.99 12.08
C SER A 126 13.11 -4.72 11.84
N ASP A 127 13.87 -5.76 11.49
CA ASP A 127 15.32 -5.68 11.22
C ASP A 127 15.67 -4.83 9.99
N ILE A 128 14.76 -4.77 9.02
CA ILE A 128 14.91 -3.97 7.81
C ILE A 128 13.88 -2.85 7.85
N VAL A 129 14.28 -1.65 7.45
CA VAL A 129 13.40 -0.48 7.33
C VAL A 129 13.68 0.24 6.00
N GLU A 130 12.64 0.61 5.27
CA GLU A 130 12.79 1.48 4.09
C GLU A 130 13.34 2.84 4.52
N THR A 131 14.54 3.19 4.02
CA THR A 131 15.16 4.49 4.31
C THR A 131 14.85 5.47 3.19
N LYS A 132 14.23 6.61 3.52
CA LYS A 132 14.09 7.75 2.60
C LYS A 132 14.90 8.94 3.10
N SER A 133 15.34 9.78 2.18
CA SER A 133 16.23 10.92 2.44
C SER A 133 15.70 11.94 3.46
N TYR A 134 14.40 11.91 3.75
CA TYR A 134 13.71 12.81 4.68
C TYR A 134 13.28 12.14 5.99
N ILE A 135 13.57 10.83 6.17
CA ILE A 135 13.33 10.13 7.44
C ILE A 135 14.60 10.31 8.29
N ASN A 136 14.71 11.45 8.99
CA ASN A 136 15.80 11.71 9.94
C ASN A 136 15.44 11.32 11.38
N GLU A 137 14.22 10.85 11.64
CA GLU A 137 13.74 10.60 13.00
C GLU A 137 13.48 9.11 13.29
N GLY A 138 14.19 8.58 14.27
CA GLY A 138 13.78 7.38 14.99
C GLY A 138 14.31 6.03 14.49
N LEU A 139 15.33 6.02 13.61
CA LEU A 139 16.18 4.84 13.43
C LEU A 139 17.17 4.83 14.62
N LYS A 140 16.85 4.09 15.68
CA LYS A 140 17.78 3.74 16.74
C LYS A 140 17.98 2.24 16.76
#